data_AF-D6RJ69-F1
#
_entry.id   AF-D6RJ69-F1
#
_cell.length_a   1.000
_cell.length_b   1.000
_cell.length_c   1.000
_cell.angle_alpha   90.00
_cell.angle_beta   90.00
_cell.angle_gamma   90.00
#
_symmetry.space_group_name_H-M   'P 1'
#
loop_
_entity.id
_entity.type
_entity.pdbx_description
1 polymer ?
#
loop_
_entity_poly.entity_id
_entity_poly.type
_entity_poly.pdbx_seq_one_letter_code
_entity_poly.pdbx_strand_id
1 'polypeptide(L)'
;MSVLDVLWEDRDVRFDVSSQQMKTRPGEVLIDCLDSIEDTKGNNGDRGRLLVTNLRIIWHSLALPRVNLSIGYNCILNITTRTANSSI
;
A
#
# COMPACT_ATOMS: atom_id res chain seq x y z
N MET A 1 -19.00 12.16 -17.21
CA MET A 1 -18.31 11.37 -16.18
C MET A 1 -18.26 12.21 -14.92
N SER A 2 -18.80 11.71 -13.81
CA SER A 2 -18.74 12.46 -12.56
C SER A 2 -17.29 12.50 -12.06
N VAL A 3 -16.91 13.51 -11.27
CA VAL A 3 -15.57 13.58 -10.64
C VAL A 3 -15.27 12.32 -9.80
N LEU A 4 -16.32 11.61 -9.37
CA LEU A 4 -16.23 10.36 -8.63
C LEU A 4 -15.91 9.13 -9.49
N ASP A 5 -16.06 9.20 -10.83
CA ASP A 5 -15.69 8.10 -11.75
C ASP A 5 -14.16 8.03 -12.00
N VAL A 6 -13.40 9.01 -11.51
CA VAL A 6 -11.94 9.11 -11.72
C VAL A 6 -11.12 8.60 -10.51
N LEU A 7 -11.75 8.48 -9.34
CA LEU A 7 -11.10 8.07 -8.10
C LEU A 7 -11.03 6.54 -8.01
N TRP A 8 -9.81 6.00 -8.06
CA TRP A 8 -9.55 4.56 -8.00
C TRP A 8 -8.79 4.15 -6.74
N GLU A 9 -8.10 5.10 -6.09
CA GLU A 9 -7.18 4.83 -4.99
C GLU A 9 -7.84 4.07 -3.83
N ASP A 10 -9.10 4.34 -3.49
CA ASP A 10 -9.86 3.62 -2.46
C ASP A 10 -10.67 2.43 -3.01
N ARG A 11 -10.80 2.28 -4.33
CA ARG A 11 -11.75 1.35 -4.99
C ARG A 11 -11.11 0.18 -5.74
N ASP A 12 -9.81 0.24 -5.99
CA ASP A 12 -9.08 -0.79 -6.72
C ASP A 12 -7.90 -1.35 -5.91
N VAL A 13 -7.51 -2.57 -6.27
CA VAL A 13 -6.20 -3.15 -5.92
C VAL A 13 -5.33 -3.14 -7.17
N ARG A 14 -4.15 -2.50 -7.10
CA ARG A 14 -3.24 -2.38 -8.24
C ARG A 14 -1.81 -2.74 -7.86
N PHE A 15 -1.14 -3.43 -8.77
CA PHE A 15 0.27 -3.81 -8.67
C PHE A 15 1.11 -2.95 -9.61
N ASP A 16 2.38 -2.75 -9.26
CA ASP A 16 3.38 -2.05 -10.06
C ASP A 16 2.90 -0.69 -10.59
N VAL A 17 2.22 0.08 -9.72
CA VAL A 17 1.75 1.41 -10.08
C VAL A 17 2.93 2.35 -10.28
N SER A 18 2.76 3.32 -11.18
CA SER A 18 3.83 4.28 -11.48
C SER A 18 4.19 5.14 -10.26
N SER A 19 5.41 5.66 -10.22
CA SER A 19 5.83 6.58 -9.16
C SER A 19 4.95 7.83 -9.05
N GLN A 20 4.29 8.22 -10.14
CA GLN A 20 3.33 9.33 -10.11
C GLN A 20 2.02 8.94 -9.42
N GLN A 21 1.55 7.71 -9.59
CA GLN A 21 0.33 7.19 -8.95
C GLN A 21 0.54 6.83 -7.47
N MET A 22 1.78 6.61 -7.05
CA MET A 22 2.14 6.43 -5.63
C MET A 22 2.15 7.73 -4.83
N LYS A 23 2.23 8.90 -5.49
CA LYS A 23 2.09 10.18 -4.80
C LYS A 23 0.67 10.34 -4.28
N THR A 24 0.54 11.03 -3.15
CA THR A 24 -0.76 11.39 -2.58
C THR A 24 -1.53 12.27 -3.57
N ARG A 25 -2.75 11.86 -3.93
CA ARG A 25 -3.65 12.70 -4.72
C ARG A 25 -4.19 13.88 -3.87
N PRO A 26 -4.78 14.91 -4.49
CA PRO A 26 -5.48 15.95 -3.73
C PRO A 26 -6.56 15.35 -2.81
N GLY A 27 -6.49 15.69 -1.52
CA GLY A 27 -7.37 15.15 -0.47
C GLY A 27 -6.90 13.83 0.14
N GLU A 28 -5.89 13.18 -0.44
CA GLU A 28 -5.20 12.06 0.20
C GLU A 28 -4.11 12.59 1.13
N VAL A 29 -4.07 12.08 2.35
CA VAL A 29 -3.07 12.44 3.37
C VAL A 29 -2.37 11.19 3.88
N LEU A 30 -1.05 11.27 4.04
CA LEU A 30 -0.27 10.23 4.71
C LEU A 30 -0.58 10.28 6.21
N ILE A 31 -0.98 9.15 6.78
CA ILE A 31 -1.27 8.97 8.21
C ILE A 31 -0.05 8.37 8.91
N ASP A 32 0.54 7.32 8.34
CA ASP A 32 1.68 6.64 8.93
C ASP A 32 2.63 6.05 7.86
N CYS A 33 3.88 5.86 8.24
CA CYS A 33 4.94 5.31 7.41
C CYS A 33 5.80 4.34 8.23
N LEU A 34 5.78 3.07 7.83
CA LEU A 34 6.54 2.01 8.47
C LEU A 34 7.64 1.51 7.53
N ASP A 35 8.88 1.60 8.00
CA ASP A 35 10.06 1.09 7.29
C ASP A 35 10.32 -0.39 7.59
N SER A 36 11.11 -1.03 6.72
CA SER A 36 11.56 -2.43 6.87
C SER A 36 10.42 -3.45 6.94
N ILE A 37 9.33 -3.21 6.20
CA ILE A 37 8.18 -4.10 6.11
C ILE A 37 8.34 -5.04 4.91
N GLU A 38 8.29 -6.34 5.15
CA GLU A 38 8.38 -7.37 4.11
C GLU A 38 7.00 -7.71 3.52
N ASP A 39 6.91 -7.84 2.19
CA ASP A 39 5.77 -8.47 1.53
C ASP A 39 6.00 -9.99 1.43
N THR A 40 5.49 -10.74 2.41
CA THR A 40 5.72 -12.18 2.51
C THR A 40 4.96 -13.02 1.47
N LYS A 41 3.98 -12.44 0.76
CA LYS A 41 3.12 -13.17 -0.17
C LYS A 41 3.55 -13.00 -1.62
N GLY A 42 3.85 -11.77 -2.04
CA GLY A 42 4.26 -11.46 -3.41
C GLY A 42 5.77 -11.43 -3.61
N ASN A 43 6.51 -10.98 -2.59
CA ASN A 43 7.92 -10.64 -2.71
C ASN A 43 8.72 -11.08 -1.46
N ASN A 44 8.62 -12.37 -1.11
CA ASN A 44 9.27 -12.94 0.08
C ASN A 44 10.77 -12.62 0.12
N GLY A 45 11.25 -12.12 1.26
CA GLY A 45 12.62 -11.66 1.46
C GLY A 45 12.90 -10.23 0.98
N ASP A 46 11.97 -9.58 0.27
CA ASP A 46 12.13 -8.18 -0.14
C ASP A 46 11.59 -7.22 0.94
N ARG A 47 12.48 -6.34 1.41
CA ARG A 47 12.12 -5.32 2.38
C ARG A 47 11.62 -4.08 1.67
N GLY A 48 10.42 -3.67 2.05
CA GLY A 48 9.78 -2.47 1.57
C GLY A 48 9.46 -1.46 2.66
N ARG A 49 8.70 -0.47 2.26
CA ARG A 49 8.08 0.54 3.11
C ARG A 49 6.58 0.46 2.93
N LEU A 50 5.87 0.51 4.05
CA LEU A 50 4.42 0.53 4.10
C LEU A 50 3.96 1.96 4.42
N LEU A 51 3.13 2.52 3.55
CA LEU A 51 2.52 3.84 3.69
C LEU A 51 1.02 3.63 3.94
N VAL A 52 0.54 4.20 5.04
CA VAL A 52 -0.89 4.18 5.40
C VAL A 52 -1.44 5.57 5.15
N THR A 53 -2.38 5.70 4.22
CA THR A 53 -3.05 6.98 3.92
C THR A 53 -4.49 6.97 4.41
N ASN A 54 -5.25 8.04 4.19
CA ASN A 54 -6.69 8.05 4.47
C ASN A 54 -7.56 7.31 3.43
N LEU A 55 -7.00 6.85 2.30
CA LEU A 55 -7.75 6.19 1.23
C LEU A 55 -7.31 4.75 0.95
N ARG A 56 -6.03 4.45 1.17
CA ARG A 56 -5.41 3.19 0.77
C ARG A 56 -4.18 2.89 1.61
N ILE A 57 -3.71 1.66 1.51
CA ILE A 57 -2.38 1.27 1.93
C ILE A 57 -1.51 1.03 0.71
N ILE A 58 -0.26 1.47 0.78
CA ILE A 58 0.73 1.28 -0.28
C ILE A 58 1.93 0.58 0.32
N TRP A 59 2.37 -0.52 -0.28
CA TRP A 59 3.68 -1.09 -0.02
C TRP A 59 4.54 -0.91 -1.26
N HIS A 60 5.81 -0.53 -1.09
CA HIS A 60 6.78 -0.57 -2.18
C HIS A 60 8.11 -1.12 -1.72
N SER A 61 8.80 -1.85 -2.59
CA SER A 61 10.16 -2.30 -2.34
C SER A 61 11.10 -1.11 -2.11
N LEU A 62 12.03 -1.24 -1.16
CA LEU A 62 13.09 -0.27 -0.96
C LEU A 62 14.24 -0.49 -1.96
N ALA A 63 14.46 -1.73 -2.40
CA ALA A 63 15.49 -2.08 -3.36
C ALA A 63 15.06 -1.74 -4.81
N LEU A 64 13.79 -1.98 -5.15
CA LEU A 64 13.26 -1.79 -6.50
C LEU A 64 11.86 -1.17 -6.48
N PRO A 65 11.71 0.16 -6.32
CA PRO A 65 10.40 0.82 -6.08
C PRO A 65 9.33 0.63 -7.17
N ARG A 66 9.70 0.17 -8.36
CA ARG A 66 8.73 -0.22 -9.42
C ARG A 66 7.92 -1.46 -9.05
N VAL A 67 8.42 -2.27 -8.12
CA VAL A 67 7.69 -3.38 -7.50
C VAL A 67 6.96 -2.81 -6.29
N ASN A 68 5.64 -2.70 -6.42
CA ASN A 68 4.79 -2.09 -5.41
C ASN A 68 3.35 -2.59 -5.49
N LEU A 69 2.59 -2.30 -4.44
CA LEU A 69 1.20 -2.72 -4.27
C LEU A 69 0.41 -1.58 -3.63
N SER A 70 -0.70 -1.21 -4.24
CA SER A 70 -1.68 -0.25 -3.73
C SER A 70 -3.01 -0.97 -3.50
N ILE A 71 -3.53 -0.92 -2.27
CA ILE A 71 -4.80 -1.56 -1.89
C ILE A 71 -5.74 -0.49 -1.34
N GLY A 72 -6.79 -0.17 -2.10
CA GLY A 72 -7.85 0.73 -1.65
C GLY A 72 -8.68 0.15 -0.51
N TYR A 73 -9.06 1.00 0.45
CA TYR A 73 -9.77 0.53 1.64
C TYR A 73 -11.16 -0.05 1.36
N ASN A 74 -11.85 0.38 0.31
CA ASN A 74 -13.14 -0.19 -0.07
C ASN A 74 -13.02 -1.60 -0.69
N CYS A 75 -11.80 -2.06 -0.98
CA CYS A 75 -11.53 -3.43 -1.40
C CYS A 75 -11.23 -4.37 -0.23
N ILE A 76 -11.01 -3.83 0.98
CA ILE A 76 -10.57 -4.63 2.13
C ILE A 76 -11.78 -5.15 2.90
N LEU A 77 -11.98 -6.46 2.87
CA LEU A 77 -13.05 -7.12 3.62
C LEU A 77 -12.65 -7.44 5.07
N ASN A 78 -11.36 -7.71 5.30
CA ASN A 78 -10.86 -8.11 6.61
C ASN A 78 -9.39 -7.69 6.80
N ILE A 79 -9.05 -7.25 8.01
CA ILE A 79 -7.68 -6.97 8.44
C ILE A 79 -7.45 -7.72 9.75
N THR A 80 -6.42 -8.56 9.78
CA THR A 80 -6.05 -9.32 10.98
C THR A 80 -4.59 -9.10 11.32
N THR A 81 -4.33 -8.64 12.54
CA THR A 81 -2.97 -8.55 13.08
C THR A 81 -2.65 -9.82 13.85
N ARG A 82 -1.52 -10.45 13.54
CA ARG A 82 -0.98 -11.60 14.29
C ARG A 82 0.37 -11.20 14.85
N THR A 83 0.46 -11.10 16.17
CA THR A 83 1.75 -10.94 16.84
C THR A 83 2.44 -12.29 16.86
N ALA A 84 3.54 -12.42 16.11
CA ALA A 84 4.41 -13.58 16.19
C ALA A 84 5.53 -13.28 17.19
N ASN A 85 5.60 -14.07 18.26
CA ASN A 85 6.74 -14.01 19.18
C ASN A 85 7.88 -14.81 18.55
N SER A 86 8.78 -14.14 17.83
CA SER A 86 10.07 -14.74 17.49
C SER A 86 10.92 -14.79 18.75
N SER A 87 11.14 -16.00 19.29
CA SER A 87 12.10 -16.19 20.38
C SER A 87 13.50 -15.95 19.82
N ILE A 88 14.07 -14.80 20.15
CA ILE A 88 15.53 -14.62 20.11
C ILE A 88 16.06 -15.13 21.44
#